data_AF-A0A1D7XNB3-F1
#
_entry.id   AF-A0A1D7XNB3-F1
#
_cell.length_a   1.000
_cell.length_b   1.000
_cell.length_c   1.000
_cell.angle_alpha   90.00
_cell.angle_beta   90.00
_cell.angle_gamma   90.00
#
_symmetry.space_group_name_H-M   'P 1'
#
loop_
_entity.id
_entity.type
_entity.pdbx_description
1 polymer ?
#
loop_
_entity_poly.entity_id
_entity_poly.type
_entity_poly.pdbx_seq_one_letter_code
_entity_poly.pdbx_strand_id
1 'polypeptide(L)'
;MLNKIKSLINEIEINNKVINEKSSILLNSKITEIMEIVSISRKHLVYEKIENIVRFSPNTKFSNLTSFNNLCKHAIKVGEYKSGSKNVKCYMNEKPGLYELWLLWNNEFCVTHVNYISDKNVDESIYEREVTDYGRCAFKMYENEFIWDMDGIMENIMKNLEKNSNYKKSIRNLLESQLK
;
A
#
# COMPACT_ATOMS: atom_id res chain seq x y z
N MET A 1 0.42 48.09 10.15
CA MET A 1 0.67 46.73 10.69
C MET A 1 -0.54 45.81 10.47
N LEU A 2 -1.75 46.18 10.92
CA LEU A 2 -2.96 45.37 10.77
C LEU A 2 -3.32 45.01 9.32
N ASN A 3 -3.22 45.96 8.38
CA ASN A 3 -3.46 45.69 6.94
C ASN A 3 -2.46 44.70 6.35
N LYS A 4 -1.20 44.74 6.81
CA LYS A 4 -0.16 43.79 6.39
C LYS A 4 -0.47 42.38 6.89
N ILE A 5 -0.93 42.25 8.14
CA ILE A 5 -1.38 40.96 8.71
C ILE A 5 -2.56 40.40 7.90
N LYS A 6 -3.58 41.22 7.62
CA LYS A 6 -4.74 40.78 6.81
C LYS A 6 -4.34 40.32 5.41
N SER A 7 -3.42 41.04 4.76
CA SER A 7 -2.89 40.65 3.45
C SER A 7 -2.18 39.30 3.49
N LEU A 8 -1.32 39.07 4.49
CA LEU A 8 -0.60 37.80 4.65
C LEU A 8 -1.55 36.64 4.93
N ILE A 9 -2.59 36.85 5.74
CA ILE A 9 -3.62 35.83 6.00
C ILE A 9 -4.32 35.44 4.69
N ASN A 10 -4.77 36.43 3.91
CA ASN A 10 -5.42 36.17 2.62
C ASN A 10 -4.50 35.44 1.63
N GLU A 11 -3.21 35.80 1.59
CA GLU A 11 -2.22 35.11 0.77
C GLU A 11 -2.01 33.65 1.20
N ILE A 12 -1.92 33.39 2.51
CA ILE A 12 -1.82 32.02 3.06
C ILE A 12 -3.06 31.20 2.69
N GLU A 13 -4.27 31.76 2.79
CA GLU A 13 -5.51 31.07 2.43
C GLU A 13 -5.55 30.71 0.93
N ILE A 14 -5.17 31.64 0.06
CA ILE A 14 -5.09 31.39 -1.39
C ILE A 14 -4.06 30.29 -1.68
N ASN A 15 -2.87 30.38 -1.09
CA ASN A 15 -1.81 29.40 -1.30
C ASN A 15 -2.24 28.01 -0.82
N ASN A 16 -2.86 27.91 0.35
CA ASN A 16 -3.39 26.64 0.87
C ASN A 16 -4.43 26.03 -0.06
N LYS A 17 -5.32 26.85 -0.64
CA LYS A 17 -6.30 26.37 -1.62
C LYS A 17 -5.63 25.79 -2.87
N VAL A 18 -4.67 26.51 -3.44
CA VAL A 18 -3.93 26.06 -4.64
C VAL A 18 -3.14 24.78 -4.35
N ILE A 19 -2.46 24.71 -3.21
CA ILE A 19 -1.70 23.54 -2.77
C ILE A 19 -2.63 22.32 -2.68
N ASN A 20 -3.76 22.45 -1.98
CA ASN A 20 -4.72 21.34 -1.83
C ASN A 20 -5.27 20.85 -3.16
N GLU A 21 -5.60 21.76 -4.08
CA GLU A 21 -6.10 21.41 -5.41
C GLU A 21 -5.04 20.65 -6.22
N LYS A 22 -3.81 21.18 -6.28
CA LYS A 22 -2.71 20.56 -7.05
C LYS A 22 -2.27 19.22 -6.47
N SER A 23 -2.21 19.09 -5.14
CA SER A 23 -1.91 17.82 -4.47
C SER A 23 -2.98 16.76 -4.76
N SER A 24 -4.27 17.13 -4.76
CA SER A 24 -5.34 16.19 -5.12
C SER A 24 -5.25 15.71 -6.57
N ILE A 25 -4.94 16.63 -7.51
CA ILE A 25 -4.75 16.28 -8.93
C ILE A 25 -3.56 15.31 -9.08
N LEU A 26 -2.43 15.60 -8.43
CA LEU A 26 -1.24 14.76 -8.48
C LEU A 26 -1.51 13.36 -7.90
N LEU A 27 -2.18 13.27 -6.75
CA LEU A 27 -2.59 12.01 -6.13
C LEU A 27 -3.41 11.16 -7.10
N ASN A 28 -4.43 11.75 -7.70
CA ASN A 28 -5.32 11.06 -8.63
C ASN A 28 -4.56 10.59 -9.87
N SER A 29 -3.66 11.40 -10.41
CA SER A 29 -2.82 11.03 -11.56
C SER A 29 -1.96 9.81 -11.24
N LYS A 30 -1.27 9.80 -10.09
CA LYS A 30 -0.38 8.69 -9.69
C LYS A 30 -1.13 7.41 -9.37
N ILE A 31 -2.27 7.50 -8.68
CA ILE A 31 -3.13 6.33 -8.47
C ILE A 31 -3.61 5.77 -9.81
N THR A 32 -3.99 6.63 -10.75
CA THR A 32 -4.48 6.20 -12.07
C THR A 32 -3.40 5.43 -12.84
N GLU A 33 -2.17 5.96 -12.86
CA GLU A 33 -1.00 5.30 -13.48
C GLU A 33 -0.77 3.89 -12.90
N ILE A 34 -0.72 3.75 -11.57
CA ILE A 34 -0.55 2.45 -10.91
C ILE A 34 -1.71 1.50 -11.25
N MET A 35 -2.95 1.99 -11.25
CA MET A 35 -4.13 1.17 -11.54
C MET A 35 -4.16 0.67 -12.99
N GLU A 36 -3.66 1.47 -13.93
CA GLU A 36 -3.49 1.05 -15.33
C GLU A 36 -2.50 -0.12 -15.46
N ILE A 37 -1.34 0.00 -14.81
CA ILE A 37 -0.33 -1.07 -14.75
C ILE A 37 -0.94 -2.34 -14.13
N VAL A 38 -1.65 -2.22 -13.01
CA VAL A 38 -2.36 -3.34 -12.37
C VAL A 38 -3.37 -3.97 -13.32
N SER A 39 -4.17 -3.16 -14.04
CA SER A 39 -5.18 -3.64 -14.97
C SER A 39 -4.59 -4.52 -16.06
N ILE A 40 -3.48 -4.08 -16.67
CA ILE A 40 -2.78 -4.80 -17.74
C ILE A 40 -2.11 -6.08 -17.17
N SER A 41 -1.59 -6.00 -15.95
CA SER A 41 -0.78 -7.07 -15.36
C SER A 41 -1.59 -8.16 -14.65
N ARG A 42 -2.83 -7.87 -14.24
CA ARG A 42 -3.59 -8.64 -13.24
C ARG A 42 -3.60 -10.16 -13.45
N LYS A 43 -3.79 -10.61 -14.69
CA LYS A 43 -3.88 -12.05 -15.03
C LYS A 43 -2.56 -12.81 -14.86
N HIS A 44 -1.45 -12.08 -14.72
CA HIS A 44 -0.10 -12.62 -14.64
C HIS A 44 0.55 -12.42 -13.27
N LEU A 45 -0.16 -11.78 -12.34
CA LEU A 45 0.31 -11.58 -10.98
C LEU A 45 0.21 -12.86 -10.16
N VAL A 46 1.25 -13.15 -9.40
CA VAL A 46 1.27 -14.27 -8.44
C VAL A 46 0.97 -13.69 -7.06
N TYR A 47 -0.19 -14.06 -6.53
CA TYR A 47 -0.65 -13.65 -5.20
C TYR A 47 -0.19 -14.66 -4.16
N GLU A 48 0.40 -14.16 -3.08
CA GLU A 48 0.84 -14.98 -1.95
C GLU A 48 -0.20 -14.91 -0.83
N LYS A 49 -0.19 -15.93 0.04
CA LYS A 49 -1.10 -16.00 1.17
C LYS A 49 -0.60 -15.09 2.30
N ILE A 50 -1.39 -14.13 2.75
CA ILE A 50 -1.10 -13.39 3.99
C ILE A 50 -1.62 -14.20 5.19
N GLU A 51 -0.74 -14.53 6.12
CA GLU A 51 -1.10 -15.20 7.38
C GLU A 51 -1.34 -14.19 8.51
N ASN A 52 -2.15 -14.60 9.50
CA ASN A 52 -2.35 -13.90 10.78
C ASN A 52 -2.91 -12.46 10.67
N ILE A 53 -3.99 -12.29 9.91
CA ILE A 53 -4.80 -11.06 9.92
C ILE A 53 -5.81 -11.15 11.05
N VAL A 54 -5.66 -10.32 12.09
CA VAL A 54 -6.35 -10.53 13.38
C VAL A 54 -7.25 -9.36 13.78
N ARG A 55 -6.97 -8.14 13.32
CA ARG A 55 -7.70 -6.93 13.77
C ARG A 55 -8.00 -5.96 12.63
N PHE A 56 -9.09 -5.21 12.78
CA PHE A 56 -9.48 -4.14 11.87
C PHE A 56 -9.61 -2.84 12.66
N SER A 57 -9.15 -1.73 12.07
CA SER A 57 -9.29 -0.40 12.66
C SER A 57 -10.77 0.00 12.74
N PRO A 58 -11.22 0.67 13.81
CA PRO A 58 -12.61 1.13 13.98
C PRO A 58 -13.12 2.01 12.82
N ASN A 59 -12.21 2.65 12.10
CA ASN A 59 -12.54 3.56 11.01
C ASN A 59 -12.70 2.85 9.65
N THR A 60 -12.38 1.56 9.55
CA THR A 60 -12.42 0.85 8.28
C THR A 60 -13.85 0.39 7.98
N LYS A 61 -14.47 0.99 6.96
CA LYS A 61 -15.83 0.63 6.53
C LYS A 61 -15.78 -0.52 5.54
N PHE A 62 -16.38 -1.65 5.91
CA PHE A 62 -16.53 -2.81 5.02
C PHE A 62 -18.02 -3.13 4.82
N SER A 63 -18.41 -3.45 3.59
CA SER A 63 -19.74 -3.98 3.31
C SER A 63 -19.90 -5.44 3.78
N ASN A 64 -18.81 -6.23 3.79
CA ASN A 64 -18.78 -7.61 4.29
C ASN A 64 -17.36 -8.00 4.77
N LEU A 65 -17.23 -8.28 6.07
CA LEU A 65 -15.95 -8.57 6.74
C LEU A 65 -15.32 -9.90 6.29
N THR A 66 -16.13 -10.93 6.04
CA THR A 66 -15.66 -12.25 5.61
C THR A 66 -15.10 -12.21 4.20
N SER A 67 -15.79 -11.51 3.30
CA SER A 67 -15.30 -11.26 1.95
C SER A 67 -13.96 -10.52 2.00
N PHE A 68 -13.87 -9.46 2.81
CA PHE A 68 -12.65 -8.67 2.94
C PHE A 68 -11.46 -9.48 3.47
N ASN A 69 -11.65 -10.29 4.51
CA ASN A 69 -10.58 -11.15 5.01
C ASN A 69 -10.09 -12.14 3.94
N ASN A 70 -11.01 -12.70 3.13
CA ASN A 70 -10.62 -13.57 2.02
C ASN A 70 -9.89 -12.80 0.90
N LEU A 71 -10.22 -11.52 0.67
CA LEU A 71 -9.48 -10.67 -0.26
C LEU A 71 -8.05 -10.43 0.23
N CYS A 72 -7.88 -10.07 1.50
CA CYS A 72 -6.56 -9.80 2.07
C CYS A 72 -5.70 -11.04 2.21
N LYS A 73 -6.29 -12.23 2.33
CA LYS A 73 -5.54 -13.48 2.33
C LYS A 73 -4.77 -13.72 1.03
N HIS A 74 -5.11 -13.09 -0.11
CA HIS A 74 -4.38 -13.27 -1.37
C HIS A 74 -3.93 -11.92 -1.90
N ALA A 75 -2.64 -11.62 -1.70
CA ALA A 75 -2.12 -10.29 -1.95
C ALA A 75 -0.67 -10.32 -2.43
N ILE A 76 -0.20 -9.17 -2.90
CA ILE A 76 1.21 -8.90 -3.23
C ILE A 76 1.67 -7.75 -2.36
N LYS A 77 2.78 -7.91 -1.65
CA LYS A 77 3.40 -6.79 -0.93
C LYS A 77 4.02 -5.85 -1.94
N VAL A 78 3.56 -4.62 -1.97
CA VAL A 78 4.00 -3.61 -2.95
C VAL A 78 4.67 -2.42 -2.30
N GLY A 79 4.61 -2.29 -0.97
CA GLY A 79 5.33 -1.26 -0.25
C GLY A 79 5.45 -1.57 1.23
N GLU A 80 6.41 -0.91 1.87
CA GLU A 80 6.57 -0.92 3.32
C GLU A 80 7.03 0.45 3.82
N TYR A 81 6.60 0.79 5.02
CA TYR A 81 6.89 2.05 5.67
C TYR A 81 7.04 1.78 7.16
N LYS A 82 8.14 2.26 7.77
CA LYS A 82 8.35 2.16 9.20
C LYS A 82 8.01 3.49 9.85
N SER A 83 7.20 3.46 10.91
CA SER A 83 6.83 4.66 11.66
C SER A 83 8.08 5.45 12.07
N GLY A 84 8.10 6.75 11.81
CA GLY A 84 9.23 7.63 12.15
C GLY A 84 10.50 7.47 11.30
N SER A 85 10.50 6.64 10.24
CA SER A 85 11.67 6.47 9.36
C SER A 85 11.78 7.55 8.26
N LYS A 86 10.73 8.33 8.04
CA LYS A 86 10.76 9.53 7.19
C LYS A 86 10.86 10.76 8.10
N ASN A 87 11.46 11.86 7.61
CA ASN A 87 11.46 13.19 8.25
C ASN A 87 10.06 13.86 8.23
N VAL A 88 9.05 13.01 8.34
CA VAL A 88 7.64 13.30 8.25
C VAL A 88 7.11 12.87 9.61
N LYS A 89 6.85 13.83 10.51
CA LYS A 89 6.23 13.55 11.80
C LYS A 89 4.77 13.15 11.55
N CYS A 90 4.55 11.92 11.14
CA CYS A 90 3.22 11.40 10.86
C CYS A 90 2.38 11.32 12.16
N TYR A 91 1.15 11.82 12.04
CA TYR A 91 -0.04 11.65 12.87
C TYR A 91 0.09 11.62 14.41
N MET A 92 -0.64 12.53 15.05
CA MET A 92 -1.33 12.22 16.30
C MET A 92 -2.21 10.98 16.05
N ASN A 93 -1.77 9.81 16.54
CA ASN A 93 -2.37 8.45 16.48
C ASN A 93 -1.70 7.42 15.55
N GLU A 94 -0.54 7.70 14.93
CA GLU A 94 0.24 6.60 14.34
C GLU A 94 0.78 5.69 15.44
N LYS A 95 0.56 4.37 15.31
CA LYS A 95 1.14 3.39 16.23
C LYS A 95 2.58 3.12 15.79
N PRO A 96 3.56 3.13 16.70
CA PRO A 96 4.92 2.70 16.36
C PRO A 96 4.91 1.30 15.72
N GLY A 97 5.67 1.11 14.64
CA GLY A 97 5.81 -0.20 14.01
C GLY A 97 6.06 -0.16 12.51
N LEU A 98 5.86 -1.31 11.87
CA LEU A 98 5.96 -1.49 10.43
C LEU A 98 4.56 -1.47 9.81
N TYR A 99 4.39 -0.68 8.77
CA TYR A 99 3.22 -0.67 7.92
C TYR A 99 3.56 -1.31 6.57
N GLU A 100 2.65 -2.12 6.06
CA GLU A 100 2.79 -2.79 4.77
C GLU A 100 1.63 -2.37 3.87
N LEU A 101 1.94 -2.08 2.61
CA LEU A 101 0.97 -1.84 1.55
C LEU A 101 0.85 -3.09 0.69
N TRP A 102 -0.37 -3.59 0.59
CA TRP A 102 -0.69 -4.84 -0.10
C TRP A 102 -1.65 -4.57 -1.26
N LEU A 103 -1.32 -5.08 -2.45
CA LEU A 103 -2.23 -5.16 -3.59
C LEU A 103 -3.05 -6.45 -3.52
N LEU A 104 -4.36 -6.33 -3.48
CA LEU A 104 -5.29 -7.46 -3.41
C LEU A 104 -5.71 -7.94 -4.80
N TRP A 105 -6.13 -9.20 -4.91
CA TRP A 105 -6.63 -9.82 -6.15
C TRP A 105 -7.83 -9.12 -6.82
N ASN A 106 -8.58 -8.27 -6.10
CA ASN A 106 -9.66 -7.43 -6.64
C ASN A 106 -9.17 -6.04 -7.11
N ASN A 107 -7.86 -5.82 -7.22
CA ASN A 107 -7.22 -4.55 -7.59
C ASN A 107 -7.45 -3.42 -6.57
N GLU A 108 -7.70 -3.76 -5.32
CA GLU A 108 -7.74 -2.78 -4.23
C GLU A 108 -6.48 -2.89 -3.37
N PHE A 109 -6.21 -1.83 -2.62
CA PHE A 109 -5.05 -1.77 -1.72
C PHE A 109 -5.48 -1.94 -0.27
N CYS A 110 -4.65 -2.59 0.52
CA CYS A 110 -4.84 -2.78 1.95
C CYS A 110 -3.59 -2.33 2.69
N VAL A 111 -3.75 -1.53 3.73
CA VAL A 111 -2.66 -1.17 4.64
C VAL A 111 -2.78 -2.00 5.90
N THR A 112 -1.71 -2.68 6.27
CA THR A 112 -1.63 -3.42 7.54
C THR A 112 -0.52 -2.86 8.41
N HIS A 113 -0.82 -2.64 9.69
CA HIS A 113 0.18 -2.46 10.74
C HIS A 113 0.60 -3.82 11.29
N VAL A 114 1.90 -4.07 11.35
CA VAL A 114 2.48 -5.32 11.79
C VAL A 114 2.91 -5.20 13.24
N ASN A 115 2.31 -6.03 14.09
CA ASN A 115 2.70 -6.22 15.48
C ASN A 115 3.46 -7.55 15.62
N TYR A 116 4.55 -7.51 16.37
CA TYR A 116 5.28 -8.71 16.72
C TYR A 116 4.64 -9.38 17.93
N ILE A 117 4.27 -10.66 17.81
CA ILE A 117 3.89 -11.47 18.95
C ILE A 117 5.11 -12.33 19.29
N SER A 118 5.80 -11.98 20.37
CA SER A 118 6.82 -12.88 20.92
C SER A 118 6.09 -14.01 21.66
N ASP A 119 5.83 -15.13 21.00
CA ASP A 119 5.44 -16.34 21.72
C ASP A 119 6.71 -17.13 22.05
N LYS A 120 7.01 -17.31 23.35
CA LYS A 120 8.29 -17.88 23.82
C LYS A 120 8.47 -19.37 23.46
N ASN A 121 7.45 -19.98 22.86
CA ASN A 121 7.36 -21.43 22.64
C ASN A 121 7.37 -21.85 21.16
N VAL A 122 7.56 -20.92 20.22
CA VAL A 122 7.57 -21.20 18.78
C VAL A 122 8.87 -20.64 18.18
N ASP A 123 9.68 -21.49 17.53
CA ASP A 123 10.92 -21.08 16.84
C ASP A 123 10.65 -20.18 15.62
N GLU A 124 9.38 -20.01 15.23
CA GLU A 124 8.93 -19.14 14.17
C GLU A 124 8.33 -17.83 14.71
N SER A 125 8.75 -16.72 14.11
CA SER A 125 8.20 -15.40 14.40
C SER A 125 6.74 -15.31 13.94
N ILE A 126 5.80 -15.21 14.88
CA ILE A 126 4.39 -14.97 14.59
C ILE A 126 4.16 -13.46 14.50
N TYR A 127 3.71 -13.02 13.34
CA TYR A 127 3.30 -11.63 13.11
C TYR A 127 1.80 -11.51 13.22
N GLU A 128 1.32 -10.52 13.98
CA GLU A 128 -0.08 -10.11 13.98
C GLU A 128 -0.25 -8.91 13.05
N ARG A 129 -1.21 -8.97 12.11
CA ARG A 129 -1.53 -7.85 11.23
C ARG A 129 -2.86 -7.21 11.60
N GLU A 130 -2.84 -5.91 11.84
CA GLU A 130 -4.02 -5.06 12.01
C GLU A 130 -4.26 -4.28 10.72
N VAL A 131 -5.42 -4.42 10.09
CA VAL A 131 -5.80 -3.62 8.92
C VAL A 131 -6.14 -2.21 9.38
N THR A 132 -5.42 -1.22 8.85
CA THR A 132 -5.58 0.20 9.24
C THR A 132 -6.27 1.04 8.19
N ASP A 133 -6.10 0.73 6.91
CA ASP A 133 -6.72 1.45 5.78
C ASP A 133 -6.98 0.52 4.58
N TYR A 134 -7.88 0.92 3.68
CA TYR A 134 -8.34 0.11 2.55
C TYR A 134 -8.78 0.94 1.33
N GLY A 135 -8.63 0.34 0.14
CA GLY A 135 -9.03 0.91 -1.13
C GLY A 135 -8.18 2.13 -1.49
N ARG A 136 -8.80 3.13 -2.12
CA ARG A 136 -8.12 4.39 -2.48
C ARG A 136 -7.63 5.17 -1.25
N CYS A 137 -8.26 4.98 -0.09
CA CYS A 137 -7.87 5.63 1.15
C CYS A 137 -6.49 5.17 1.66
N ALA A 138 -5.96 4.03 1.15
CA ALA A 138 -4.60 3.59 1.41
C ALA A 138 -3.51 4.57 0.92
N PHE A 139 -3.83 5.41 -0.06
CA PHE A 139 -2.93 6.41 -0.64
C PHE A 139 -3.25 7.79 -0.08
N LYS A 140 -2.72 8.10 1.10
CA LYS A 140 -2.77 9.46 1.64
C LYS A 140 -1.50 10.21 1.27
N MET A 141 -1.65 11.52 1.11
CA MET A 141 -0.54 12.46 1.03
C MET A 141 -0.42 13.20 2.37
N TYR A 142 0.81 13.56 2.73
CA TYR A 142 1.11 14.39 3.90
C TYR A 142 2.16 15.42 3.51
N GLU A 143 1.96 16.69 3.87
CA GLU A 143 2.86 17.80 3.49
C GLU A 143 3.22 17.82 1.99
N ASN A 144 2.27 17.41 1.14
CA ASN A 144 2.41 17.30 -0.33
C ASN A 144 3.32 16.16 -0.83
N GLU A 145 3.71 15.23 0.04
CA GLU A 145 4.42 14.00 -0.33
C GLU A 145 3.54 12.76 -0.16
N PHE A 146 3.77 11.75 -0.99
CA PHE A 146 3.12 10.45 -0.82
C PHE A 146 3.70 9.70 0.38
N ILE A 147 2.83 9.10 1.18
CA ILE A 147 3.27 8.20 2.26
C ILE A 147 4.05 7.02 1.67
N TRP A 148 3.55 6.45 0.58
CA TRP A 148 4.16 5.32 -0.12
C TRP A 148 5.02 5.79 -1.28
N ASP A 149 6.10 5.05 -1.54
CA ASP A 149 6.91 5.22 -2.74
C ASP A 149 6.16 4.65 -3.95
N MET A 150 5.63 5.54 -4.78
CA MET A 150 4.82 5.18 -5.94
C MET A 150 5.63 4.46 -7.03
N ASP A 151 6.91 4.82 -7.19
CA ASP A 151 7.78 4.18 -8.17
C ASP A 151 8.19 2.79 -7.65
N GLY A 152 8.49 2.68 -6.35
CA GLY A 152 8.73 1.40 -5.69
C GLY A 152 7.56 0.41 -5.79
N ILE A 153 6.31 0.89 -5.77
CA ILE A 153 5.12 0.05 -6.01
C ILE A 153 5.16 -0.56 -7.41
N MET A 154 5.45 0.26 -8.43
CA MET A 154 5.54 -0.21 -9.83
C MET A 154 6.67 -1.23 -9.99
N GLU A 155 7.84 -0.96 -9.40
CA GLU A 155 8.96 -1.91 -9.41
C GLU A 155 8.61 -3.26 -8.77
N ASN A 156 7.89 -3.26 -7.65
CA ASN A 156 7.50 -4.49 -6.98
C ASN A 156 6.51 -5.33 -7.82
N ILE A 157 5.58 -4.67 -8.52
CA ILE A 157 4.71 -5.33 -9.49
C ILE A 157 5.55 -5.93 -10.63
N MET A 158 6.51 -5.19 -11.17
CA MET A 158 7.41 -5.69 -12.23
C MET A 158 8.23 -6.89 -11.76
N LYS A 159 8.85 -6.83 -10.59
CA LYS A 159 9.61 -7.95 -10.00
C LYS A 159 8.75 -9.21 -9.84
N ASN A 160 7.47 -9.07 -9.45
CA ASN A 160 6.53 -10.19 -9.36
C ASN A 160 6.28 -10.83 -10.74
N LEU A 161 6.06 -10.00 -11.77
CA LEU A 161 5.86 -10.45 -13.15
C LEU A 161 7.10 -11.16 -13.70
N GLU A 162 8.29 -10.62 -13.46
CA GLU A 162 9.56 -11.23 -13.87
C GLU A 162 9.77 -12.58 -13.20
N LYS A 163 9.53 -12.68 -11.88
CA LYS A 163 9.58 -13.95 -11.14
C LYS A 163 8.64 -14.98 -11.76
N ASN A 164 7.39 -14.61 -12.05
CA ASN A 164 6.41 -15.50 -12.68
C ASN A 164 6.84 -15.92 -14.10
N SER A 165 7.32 -14.97 -14.91
CA SER A 165 7.80 -15.23 -16.27
C SER A 165 8.96 -16.24 -16.27
N ASN A 166 9.94 -16.04 -15.39
CA ASN A 166 11.08 -16.95 -15.22
C ASN A 166 10.62 -18.35 -14.78
N TYR A 167 9.69 -18.44 -13.84
CA TYR A 167 9.12 -19.71 -13.41
C TYR A 167 8.44 -20.47 -14.56
N LYS A 168 7.60 -19.78 -15.35
CA LYS A 168 6.94 -20.38 -16.53
C LYS A 168 7.95 -20.81 -17.60
N LYS A 169 9.01 -20.03 -17.81
CA LYS A 169 10.10 -20.38 -18.74
C LYS A 169 10.81 -21.66 -18.30
N SER A 170 11.10 -21.81 -17.01
CA SER A 170 11.71 -23.03 -16.46
C SER A 170 10.84 -24.27 -16.66
N ILE A 171 9.53 -24.17 -16.40
CA ILE A 171 8.59 -25.28 -16.66
C ILE A 171 8.58 -25.66 -18.14
N ARG A 172 8.48 -24.67 -19.04
CA ARG A 172 8.48 -24.91 -20.49
C ARG A 172 9.75 -25.66 -20.92
N ASN A 173 10.93 -25.19 -20.49
CA ASN A 173 12.20 -25.82 -20.83
C ASN A 173 12.28 -27.28 -20.32
N LEU A 174 11.76 -27.56 -19.13
CA LEU A 174 11.68 -28.92 -18.58
C LEU A 174 10.80 -29.83 -19.45
N LEU A 175 9.60 -29.37 -19.82
CA LEU A 175 8.68 -30.14 -20.67
C LEU A 175 9.27 -30.38 -22.07
N GLU A 176 9.88 -29.36 -22.68
CA GLU A 176 10.57 -29.49 -23.97
C GLU A 176 11.74 -30.49 -23.92
N SER A 177 12.40 -30.63 -22.77
CA SER A 177 13.49 -31.62 -22.59
C SER A 177 12.99 -33.05 -22.43
N GLN A 178 11.79 -33.26 -21.89
CA GLN A 178 11.19 -34.59 -21.69
C GLN A 178 10.52 -35.15 -22.95
N LEU A 179 10.16 -34.29 -23.90
CA LEU A 179 9.55 -34.66 -25.18
C LEU A 179 10.58 -34.89 -26.30
N LYS A 180 11.87 -34.78 -25.99
CA LYS A 180 12.98 -35.16 -26.88
C LYS A 180 13.40 -36.60 -26.61
#